data_AF-A0A382U0L6-F1
#
_entry.id   AF-A0A382U0L6-F1
#
_cell.length_a   1.000
_cell.length_b   1.000
_cell.length_c   1.000
_cell.angle_alpha   90.00
_cell.angle_beta   90.00
_cell.angle_gamma   90.00
#
_symmetry.space_group_name_H-M   'P 1'
#
loop_
_entity.id
_entity.type
_entity.pdbx_description
1 polymer ?
#
loop_
_entity_poly.entity_id
_entity_poly.type
_entity_poly.pdbx_seq_one_letter_code
_entity_poly.pdbx_strand_id
1 'polypeptide(L)'
;MKHKTKSLLEEINSITPVRDKKQILRSRGENAIAGMINLLEYIEKQWGEEEAERIVSRVMLSVKKRDPQKFYNTLSSLRYHNEH
;
A
#
# COMPACT_ATOMS: atom_id res chain seq x y z
N MET A 1 47.80 19.70 17.62
CA MET A 1 46.73 18.71 17.41
C MET A 1 45.76 19.31 16.39
N LYS A 2 45.53 18.67 15.23
CA LYS A 2 44.67 19.25 14.17
C LYS A 2 43.20 19.00 14.51
N HIS A 3 42.42 20.06 14.71
CA HIS A 3 40.97 19.98 14.89
C HIS A 3 40.33 19.41 13.61
N LYS A 4 39.87 18.16 13.67
CA LYS A 4 39.07 17.55 12.59
C LYS A 4 37.62 17.96 12.81
N THR A 5 37.18 19.03 12.14
CA THR A 5 35.76 19.34 12.05
C THR A 5 35.16 18.36 11.04
N LYS A 6 34.47 17.32 11.53
CA LYS A 6 33.67 16.46 10.67
C LYS A 6 32.62 17.33 9.98
N SER A 7 32.34 17.04 8.71
CA SER A 7 31.34 17.80 7.95
C SER A 7 29.96 17.65 8.59
N LEU A 8 29.12 18.69 8.56
CA LEU A 8 27.70 18.57 8.97
C LEU A 8 26.99 17.42 8.24
N LEU A 9 27.42 17.12 7.00
CA LEU A 9 26.94 15.98 6.25
C LEU A 9 27.38 14.64 6.86
N GLU A 10 28.59 14.56 7.42
CA GLU A 10 29.05 13.38 8.17
C GLU A 10 28.30 13.27 9.51
N GLU A 11 27.97 14.38 10.15
CA GLU A 11 27.21 14.40 11.39
C GLU A 11 25.75 13.95 11.16
N ILE A 12 25.08 14.46 10.12
CA ILE A 12 23.75 14.01 9.67
C ILE A 12 23.75 12.53 9.29
N ASN A 13 24.78 12.06 8.58
CA ASN A 13 24.93 10.63 8.28
C ASN A 13 25.21 9.81 9.55
N SER A 14 25.91 10.36 10.54
CA SER A 14 26.16 9.68 11.82
C SER A 14 24.94 9.65 12.75
N ILE A 15 24.01 10.61 12.58
CA ILE A 15 22.74 10.69 13.29
C ILE A 15 21.67 9.86 12.59
N THR A 16 21.88 9.43 11.34
CA THR A 16 20.98 8.50 10.67
C THR A 16 21.08 7.17 11.42
N PRO A 17 20.10 6.80 12.28
CA PRO A 17 20.12 5.49 12.87
C PRO A 17 20.08 4.57 11.66
N VAL A 18 20.97 3.57 11.62
CA VAL A 18 20.84 2.44 10.69
C VAL A 18 19.40 1.98 10.86
N ARG A 19 18.50 2.44 9.98
CA ARG A 19 17.07 2.49 10.26
C ARG A 19 16.70 1.04 10.47
N ASP A 20 16.34 0.68 11.70
CA ASP A 20 16.13 -0.72 12.05
C ASP A 20 15.20 -1.30 10.99
N LYS A 21 15.57 -2.44 10.39
CA LYS A 21 14.76 -3.10 9.36
C LYS A 21 13.30 -3.23 9.83
N LYS A 22 13.08 -3.38 11.14
CA LYS A 22 11.76 -3.35 11.77
C LYS A 22 11.05 -2.01 11.66
N GLN A 23 11.73 -0.89 11.88
CA GLN A 23 11.15 0.45 11.76
C GLN A 23 10.79 0.79 10.31
N ILE A 24 11.65 0.43 9.35
CA ILE A 24 11.33 0.58 7.92
C ILE A 24 10.13 -0.29 7.57
N LEU A 25 10.13 -1.56 7.99
CA LEU A 25 9.03 -2.49 7.73
C LEU A 25 7.72 -1.98 8.35
N ARG A 26 7.76 -1.47 9.59
CA ARG A 26 6.61 -0.87 10.27
C ARG A 26 6.03 0.28 9.45
N SER A 27 6.85 1.27 9.12
CA SER A 27 6.38 2.46 8.38
C SER A 27 5.81 2.09 7.02
N ARG A 28 6.43 1.14 6.30
CA ARG A 28 5.89 0.65 5.01
C ARG A 28 4.59 -0.13 5.20
N GLY A 29 4.53 -0.98 6.22
CA GLY A 29 3.35 -1.78 6.55
C GLY A 29 2.16 -0.90 6.94
N GLU A 30 2.36 0.10 7.79
CA GLU A 30 1.33 1.06 8.21
C GLU A 30 0.73 1.78 7.00
N ASN A 31 1.56 2.31 6.11
CA ASN A 31 1.08 2.98 4.89
C ASN A 31 0.31 2.02 3.97
N ALA A 32 0.83 0.80 3.78
CA ALA A 32 0.18 -0.19 2.91
C ALA A 32 -1.18 -0.65 3.47
N ILE A 33 -1.25 -0.91 4.77
CA ILE A 33 -2.48 -1.32 5.46
C ILE A 33 -3.50 -0.18 5.44
N ALA A 34 -3.09 1.05 5.76
CA ALA A 34 -3.97 2.22 5.71
C ALA A 34 -4.53 2.45 4.29
N GLY A 35 -3.68 2.36 3.27
CA GLY A 35 -4.13 2.44 1.87
C GLY A 35 -5.11 1.34 1.49
N MET A 36 -4.92 0.12 2.01
CA MET A 36 -5.85 -0.99 1.79
C MET A 36 -7.21 -0.74 2.45
N ILE A 37 -7.22 -0.32 3.71
CA ILE A 37 -8.46 0.00 4.45
C ILE A 37 -9.26 1.08 3.68
N ASN A 38 -8.60 2.17 3.30
CA ASN A 38 -9.26 3.25 2.56
C ASN A 38 -9.84 2.78 1.22
N LEU A 39 -9.15 1.87 0.53
CA LEU A 39 -9.66 1.27 -0.71
C LEU A 39 -10.90 0.41 -0.46
N LEU A 40 -10.89 -0.43 0.59
CA LEU A 40 -12.03 -1.28 0.93
C LEU A 40 -13.26 -0.44 1.29
N GLU A 41 -13.08 0.58 2.13
CA GLU A 41 -14.16 1.52 2.46
C GLU A 41 -14.70 2.27 1.24
N TYR A 42 -13.82 2.66 0.31
CA TYR A 42 -14.25 3.30 -0.93
C TYR A 42 -15.13 2.35 -1.76
N ILE A 43 -14.75 1.07 -1.84
CA ILE A 43 -15.52 0.07 -2.57
C ILE A 43 -16.92 -0.10 -1.94
N GLU A 44 -16.98 -0.26 -0.62
CA GLU A 44 -18.27 -0.43 0.09
C GLU A 44 -19.19 0.81 -0.04
N LYS A 45 -18.61 2.01 -0.21
CA LYS A 45 -19.38 3.26 -0.37
C LYS A 45 -19.89 3.49 -1.80
N GLN A 46 -19.23 2.96 -2.81
CA GLN A 46 -19.54 3.26 -4.21
C GLN A 46 -20.37 2.18 -4.91
N TRP A 47 -20.37 0.96 -4.39
CA TRP A 47 -21.08 -0.18 -4.98
C TRP A 47 -22.11 -0.77 -4.02
N GLY A 48 -23.13 -1.44 -4.58
CA GLY A 48 -24.10 -2.20 -3.78
C GLY A 48 -23.44 -3.40 -3.09
N GLU A 49 -24.06 -3.90 -2.01
CA GLU A 49 -23.51 -4.93 -1.12
C GLU A 49 -22.90 -6.14 -1.86
N GLU A 50 -23.64 -6.75 -2.78
CA GLU A 50 -23.19 -7.93 -3.53
C GLU A 50 -22.01 -7.62 -4.47
N GLU A 51 -21.99 -6.45 -5.09
CA GLU A 51 -20.91 -6.04 -5.99
C GLU A 51 -19.66 -5.63 -5.20
N ALA A 52 -19.85 -4.90 -4.11
CA ALA A 52 -18.79 -4.53 -3.18
C ALA A 52 -18.08 -5.78 -2.63
N GLU A 53 -18.83 -6.78 -2.14
CA GLU A 53 -18.26 -8.03 -1.62
C GLU A 53 -17.42 -8.76 -2.68
N ARG A 54 -17.90 -8.81 -3.93
CA ARG A 54 -17.17 -9.40 -5.06
C ARG A 54 -15.86 -8.66 -5.34
N ILE A 55 -15.89 -7.32 -5.37
CA ILE A 55 -14.69 -6.50 -5.63
C ILE A 55 -13.69 -6.65 -4.47
N VAL A 56 -14.14 -6.55 -3.22
CA VAL A 56 -13.31 -6.72 -2.01
C VAL A 56 -12.61 -8.08 -2.03
N SER A 57 -13.36 -9.16 -2.28
CA SER A 57 -12.81 -10.51 -2.41
C SER A 57 -11.70 -10.59 -3.46
N ARG A 58 -11.86 -9.85 -4.57
CA ARG A 58 -10.86 -9.81 -5.63
C ARG A 58 -9.60 -9.04 -5.24
N VAL A 59 -9.74 -7.89 -4.58
CA VAL A 59 -8.60 -7.13 -4.04
C VAL A 59 -7.76 -8.02 -3.12
N MET A 60 -8.42 -8.71 -2.19
CA MET A 60 -7.75 -9.63 -1.26
C MET A 60 -7.05 -10.78 -1.99
N LEU A 61 -7.67 -11.36 -3.02
CA LEU A 61 -7.05 -12.39 -3.86
C LEU A 61 -5.83 -11.86 -4.62
N SER A 62 -5.88 -10.63 -5.15
CA SER A 62 -4.75 -9.98 -5.82
C SER A 62 -3.55 -9.81 -4.89
N VAL A 63 -3.80 -9.35 -3.66
CA VAL A 63 -2.75 -9.21 -2.64
C VAL A 63 -2.17 -10.56 -2.25
N LYS A 64 -3.04 -11.54 -1.95
CA LYS A 64 -2.63 -12.90 -1.58
C LYS A 64 -1.77 -13.57 -2.65
N LYS A 65 -2.13 -13.39 -3.93
CA LYS A 65 -1.40 -13.98 -5.06
C LYS A 65 -0.25 -13.10 -5.58
N ARG A 66 -0.09 -11.88 -5.04
CA ARG A 66 0.85 -10.86 -5.55
C ARG A 66 0.66 -10.59 -7.05
N ASP A 67 -0.61 -10.60 -7.48
CA ASP A 67 -1.02 -10.48 -8.88
C ASP A 67 -2.10 -9.38 -9.02
N PRO A 68 -1.70 -8.14 -9.37
CA PRO A 68 -2.63 -7.04 -9.60
C PRO A 68 -3.60 -7.28 -10.76
N GLN A 69 -3.25 -8.15 -11.73
CA GLN A 69 -4.07 -8.40 -12.90
C GLN A 69 -5.43 -9.02 -12.53
N LYS A 70 -5.49 -9.77 -11.42
CA LYS A 70 -6.77 -10.31 -10.93
C LYS A 70 -7.77 -9.19 -10.66
N PHE A 71 -7.37 -8.12 -9.98
CA PHE A 71 -8.21 -6.95 -9.74
C PHE A 71 -8.65 -6.29 -11.04
N TYR A 72 -7.73 -5.99 -11.95
CA TYR A 72 -8.05 -5.35 -13.24
C TYR A 72 -9.06 -6.13 -14.07
N ASN A 73 -8.89 -7.46 -14.15
CA ASN A 73 -9.81 -8.30 -14.92
C ASN A 73 -11.24 -8.25 -14.36
N THR A 74 -11.40 -8.13 -13.04
CA THR A 74 -12.72 -8.02 -12.42
C THR A 74 -13.35 -6.65 -12.66
N LEU A 75 -12.58 -5.57 -12.56
CA LEU A 75 -13.09 -4.24 -12.91
C LEU A 75 -13.56 -4.17 -14.36
N SER A 76 -12.80 -4.75 -15.29
CA SER A 76 -13.22 -4.83 -16.68
C SER A 76 -14.55 -5.58 -16.83
N SER A 77 -14.74 -6.72 -16.15
CA SER A 77 -16.00 -7.47 -16.21
C SER A 77 -17.21 -6.73 -15.62
N LEU A 78 -16.99 -5.91 -14.59
CA LEU A 78 -18.07 -5.14 -13.95
C LEU A 78 -18.61 -4.03 -14.85
N ARG A 79 -17.72 -3.35 -15.62
CA ARG A 79 -18.15 -2.29 -16.54
C ARG A 79 -19.15 -2.79 -17.59
N TYR A 80 -18.97 -4.03 -18.07
CA TYR A 80 -19.88 -4.62 -19.05
C TYR A 80 -21.28 -4.96 -18.49
N HIS A 81 -21.44 -5.11 -17.18
CA HIS A 81 -22.72 -5.45 -16.57
C HIS A 81 -23.62 -4.23 -16.33
N ASN A 82 -23.01 -3.03 -16.19
CA ASN A 82 -23.73 -1.78 -15.93
C ASN A 82 -24.09 -0.99 -17.22
N GLU A 83 -23.68 -1.47 -18.40
CA GLU A 83 -23.91 -0.84 -19.71
C GLU A 83 -25.02 -1.53 -20.53
N HIS A 84 -25.77 -2.46 -19.92
CA HIS A 84 -26.88 -3.22 -20.52
C HIS A 84 -28.12 -3.18 -19.62
#